data_AF-A0A6J7P6E3-F1
#
_entry.id   AF-A0A6J7P6E3-F1
#
_cell.length_a   1.000
_cell.length_b   1.000
_cell.length_c   1.000
_cell.angle_alpha   90.00
_cell.angle_beta   90.00
_cell.angle_gamma   90.00
#
_symmetry.space_group_name_H-M   'P 1'
#
loop_
_entity.id
_entity.type
_entity.pdbx_description
1 polymer ?
#
loop_
_entity_poly.entity_id
_entity_poly.type
_entity_poly.pdbx_seq_one_letter_code
_entity_poly.pdbx_strand_id
1 'polypeptide(L)' 'MMELVSSSGMQVHFLDGRSTIGGFIEIYEGNEHIRAHYANVAELARGWDGSDPVRYM' A
#
# COMPACT_ATOMS: atom_id res chain seq x y z
N MET A 1 14.36 3.67 -18.55
CA MET A 1 13.08 3.63 -17.80
C MET A 1 13.39 4.27 -16.45
N MET A 2 12.62 5.25 -15.98
CA MET A 2 12.95 5.95 -14.73
C MET A 2 12.58 5.05 -13.54
N GLU A 3 13.54 4.76 -12.66
CA GLU A 3 13.28 4.04 -11.42
C GLU A 3 12.67 5.02 -10.41
N LEU A 4 11.47 4.70 -9.93
CA LEU A 4 10.82 5.40 -8.83
C LEU A 4 11.03 4.59 -7.55
N VAL A 5 11.48 5.28 -6.51
CA VAL A 5 11.78 4.68 -5.22
C VAL A 5 10.97 5.40 -4.16
N SER A 6 10.29 4.65 -3.29
CA SER A 6 9.54 5.20 -2.16
C SER A 6 10.46 5.89 -1.15
N SER A 7 9.88 6.64 -0.22
CA SER A 7 10.63 7.24 0.91
C SER A 7 11.34 6.19 1.79
N SER A 8 10.91 4.93 1.73
CA SER A 8 11.51 3.79 2.43
C SER A 8 12.50 2.98 1.59
N GLY A 9 12.81 3.42 0.36
CA GLY A 9 13.78 2.71 -0.50
C GLY A 9 13.19 1.58 -1.34
N MET A 10 11.87 1.39 -1.38
CA MET A 10 11.24 0.34 -2.18
C MET A 10 11.04 0.80 -3.62
N GLN A 11 11.33 -0.07 -4.60
CA GLN A 11 10.92 0.19 -5.97
C GLN A 11 9.39 0.20 -6.10
N VAL A 12 8.88 1.18 -6.83
CA VAL A 12 7.45 1.36 -7.08
C VAL A 12 7.16 1.51 -8.57
N HIS A 13 6.02 0.96 -8.98
CA HIS A 13 5.50 1.13 -10.33
C HIS A 13 4.10 1.75 -10.27
N PHE A 14 3.77 2.57 -11.27
CA PHE A 14 2.43 3.12 -11.41
C PHE A 14 1.80 2.62 -12.70
N LEU A 15 0.56 2.14 -12.59
CA LEU A 15 -0.30 1.82 -13.73
C LEU A 15 -1.38 2.91 -13.86
N ASP A 16 -1.51 3.49 -15.05
CA ASP A 16 -2.58 4.44 -15.36
C ASP A 16 -3.91 3.70 -15.47
N GLY A 17 -4.74 3.83 -14.44
CA GLY A 17 -6.09 3.27 -14.37
C GLY A 17 -7.17 4.33 -14.48
N ARG A 18 -6.86 5.57 -14.91
CA ARG A 18 -7.80 6.70 -14.80
C ARG A 18 -9.12 6.47 -15.53
N SER A 19 -9.09 5.83 -16.69
CA SER A 19 -10.29 5.48 -17.46
C SER A 19 -11.13 4.37 -16.84
N THR A 20 -10.54 3.53 -15.98
CA THR A 20 -11.19 2.34 -15.42
C THR A 20 -11.67 2.57 -13.99
N ILE A 21 -10.83 3.18 -13.16
CA ILE A 21 -11.06 3.34 -11.71
C ILE A 21 -10.95 4.80 -11.24
N GLY A 22 -10.72 5.75 -12.15
CA GLY A 22 -10.59 7.17 -11.80
C GLY A 22 -9.27 7.55 -11.12
N GLY A 23 -8.24 6.70 -11.15
CA GLY A 23 -6.96 6.95 -10.49
C GLY A 23 -5.78 6.16 -11.05
N PHE A 24 -4.61 6.34 -10.45
CA PHE A 24 -3.43 5.52 -10.70
C PHE A 24 -3.34 4.39 -9.69
N ILE A 25 -2.79 3.25 -10.10
CA ILE A 25 -2.54 2.10 -9.22
C ILE A 25 -1.05 2.09 -8.92
N GLU A 26 -0.69 2.21 -7.65
CA GLU A 26 0.68 1.98 -7.18
C GLU A 26 0.87 0.48 -6.94
N ILE A 27 1.96 -0.08 -7.49
CA ILE A 27 2.29 -1.49 -7.41
C ILE A 27 3.62 -1.63 -6.66
N TYR A 28 3.57 -2.37 -5.56
CA TYR A 28 4.74 -2.79 -4.80
C TYR A 28 5.15 -4.21 -5.18
N GLU A 29 6.44 -4.44 -5.38
CA GLU A 29 6.96 -5.81 -5.45
C GLU A 29 6.87 -6.48 -4.08
N GLY A 30 6.32 -7.69 -4.03
CA GLY A 30 6.09 -8.42 -2.79
C GLY A 30 7.37 -8.98 -2.18
N ASN A 31 8.18 -8.15 -1.54
CA ASN A 31 9.35 -8.54 -0.74
C ASN A 31 8.99 -8.86 0.74
N GLU A 32 9.97 -9.32 1.51
CA GLU A 32 9.77 -9.67 2.93
C GLU A 32 9.26 -8.49 3.75
N HIS A 33 9.81 -7.29 3.53
CA HIS A 33 9.47 -6.10 4.29
C HIS A 33 8.00 -5.69 4.13
N ILE A 34 7.52 -5.57 2.88
CA ILE A 34 6.13 -5.16 2.62
C ILE A 34 5.12 -6.22 3.09
N ARG A 35 5.48 -7.50 2.96
CA ARG A 35 4.66 -8.61 3.45
C ARG A 35 4.56 -8.60 4.98
N ALA A 36 5.67 -8.38 5.68
CA ALA A 36 5.69 -8.28 7.14
C ALA A 36 4.89 -7.07 7.62
N HIS A 37 4.97 -5.94 6.93
CA HIS A 37 4.17 -4.75 7.25
C HIS A 37 2.67 -5.05 7.16
N TYR A 38 2.19 -5.59 6.05
CA TYR A 38 0.76 -5.92 5.90
C TYR A 38 0.30 -7.05 6.81
N ALA A 39 1.17 -8.01 7.15
CA ALA A 39 0.88 -9.01 8.17
C ALA A 39 0.62 -8.34 9.53
N ASN A 40 1.47 -7.41 9.96
CA ASN A 40 1.26 -6.67 11.21
C ASN A 40 -0.06 -5.87 11.19
N VAL A 41 -0.38 -5.18 10.09
CA VAL A 41 -1.67 -4.48 9.95
C VAL A 41 -2.86 -5.44 10.07
N ALA A 42 -2.80 -6.61 9.43
CA ALA A 42 -3.85 -7.62 9.52
C ALA A 42 -4.01 -8.16 10.96
N GLU A 43 -2.91 -8.41 11.65
CA GLU A 43 -2.90 -8.87 13.04
C GLU A 43 -3.53 -7.84 14.00
N LEU A 44 -3.25 -6.55 13.78
CA LEU A 44 -3.81 -5.42 14.54
C LEU A 44 -5.29 -5.19 14.24
N ALA A 45 -5.73 -5.46 13.01
CA ALA A 45 -7.12 -5.32 12.60
C ALA A 45 -8.04 -6.44 13.12
N ARG A 46 -7.50 -7.46 13.80
CA ARG A 46 -8.31 -8.55 14.35
C ARG A 46 -9.32 -8.04 15.37
N GLY A 47 -10.59 -8.32 15.10
CA GLY A 47 -11.70 -7.91 15.96
C GLY A 47 -12.10 -6.44 15.81
N TRP A 48 -11.46 -5.69 14.90
CA TRP A 48 -11.89 -4.33 14.56
C TRP A 48 -13.13 -4.39 13.65
N ASP A 49 -14.18 -3.68 14.03
CA ASP A 49 -15.46 -3.62 13.32
C ASP A 49 -15.56 -2.43 12.35
N GLY A 50 -14.53 -1.58 12.30
CA GLY A 50 -14.46 -0.43 11.41
C GLY A 50 -15.24 0.81 11.87
N SER A 51 -15.87 0.80 13.05
CA SER A 51 -16.76 1.91 13.45
C SER A 51 -16.01 3.20 13.82
N ASP A 52 -14.76 3.08 14.28
CA ASP A 52 -13.90 4.22 14.66
C ASP A 52 -12.55 4.14 13.92
N PRO A 53 -12.46 4.70 12.70
CA PRO A 53 -11.23 4.68 11.91
C PRO A 53 -10.26 5.78 12.30
N VAL A 54 -8.97 5.45 12.31
CA VAL A 54 -7.88 6.43 12.40
C VAL A 54 -7.87 7.29 11.13
N ARG A 55 -8.03 8.60 11.29
CA ARG A 55 -8.08 9.57 10.17
C ARG A 55 -6.80 10.39 10.00
N TYR A 56 -5.96 10.41 11.04
CA TYR A 56 -4.75 11.21 11.11
C TYR A 56 -3.66 10.39 11.80
N MET A 57 -2.44 10.44 11.26
CA MET A 57 -1.22 9.86 11.83
C MET A 57 -0.15 10.94 11.92
#